data_AF-A0A1Q9PDS6-F1
#
_entry.id   AF-A0A1Q9PDS6-F1
#
_cell.length_a   1.000
_cell.length_b   1.000
_cell.length_c   1.000
_cell.angle_alpha   90.00
_cell.angle_beta   90.00
_cell.angle_gamma   90.00
#
_symmetry.space_group_name_H-M   'P 1'
#
loop_
_entity.id
_entity.type
_entity.pdbx_description
1 polymer ?
#
loop_
_entity_poly.entity_id
_entity_poly.type
_entity_poly.pdbx_seq_one_letter_code
_entity_poly.pdbx_strand_id
1 'polypeptide(L)'
;MNTEYSRVESILSDSVDNENSKKQKKSFSERLQLFSMKYLAHHPSCKKFDNHIFRIGKLFLCVGCTSVFLGFISYTVIFFSLLSSFRRFPYITGAIAAFGVGMALMQVFLKPKFKLFKAFFRFCLGVGLGAYIALIVQVSTISQLGGYSMLVQVALFLLLIPGVYLYNVLRGDSPYLECESCSVKLEESTCDYSIDS
;
A
#
# COMPACT_ATOMS: atom_id res chain seq x y z
N MET A 1 47.11 42.75 -27.49
CA MET A 1 45.73 42.96 -27.03
C MET A 1 44.80 41.74 -27.20
N ASN A 2 45.29 40.53 -27.54
CA ASN A 2 44.45 39.34 -27.76
C ASN A 2 44.62 38.20 -26.73
N THR A 3 45.42 38.38 -25.69
CA THR A 3 45.77 37.27 -24.77
C THR A 3 44.94 37.22 -23.49
N GLU A 4 44.26 38.30 -23.11
CA GLU A 4 43.36 38.29 -21.94
C GLU A 4 41.98 37.73 -22.26
N TYR A 5 41.50 37.87 -23.50
CA TYR A 5 40.14 37.46 -23.85
C TYR A 5 39.97 35.93 -23.84
N SER A 6 40.94 35.18 -24.37
CA SER A 6 40.89 33.71 -24.39
C SER A 6 40.98 33.06 -23.00
N ARG A 7 41.48 33.78 -21.99
CA ARG A 7 41.58 33.22 -20.63
C ARG A 7 40.25 33.24 -19.90
N VAL A 8 39.39 34.24 -20.18
CA VAL A 8 38.08 34.40 -19.54
C VAL A 8 37.08 33.36 -20.04
N GLU A 9 37.09 33.02 -21.34
CA GLU A 9 36.19 31.99 -21.89
C GLU A 9 36.48 30.59 -21.33
N SER A 10 37.76 30.22 -21.13
CA SER A 10 38.10 28.90 -20.56
C SER A 10 37.65 28.71 -19.11
N ILE A 11 37.57 29.80 -18.32
CA ILE A 11 37.14 29.75 -16.92
C ILE A 11 35.59 29.70 -16.83
N LEU A 12 34.91 30.32 -17.81
CA LEU A 12 33.45 30.30 -17.89
C LEU A 12 32.91 28.96 -18.40
N SER A 13 33.58 28.28 -19.32
CA SER A 13 33.16 26.94 -19.76
C SER A 13 33.28 25.90 -18.63
N ASP A 14 34.38 25.93 -17.87
CA ASP A 14 34.64 24.93 -16.82
C ASP A 14 33.74 25.08 -15.58
N SER A 15 33.22 26.29 -15.33
CA SER A 15 32.31 26.54 -14.20
C SER A 15 30.86 26.14 -14.49
N VAL A 16 30.41 26.28 -15.74
CA VAL A 16 29.04 25.92 -16.16
C VAL A 16 28.84 24.41 -16.22
N ASP A 17 29.84 23.66 -16.67
CA ASP A 17 29.76 22.19 -16.77
C ASP A 17 29.81 21.51 -15.38
N ASN A 18 30.48 22.13 -14.41
CA ASN A 18 30.59 21.61 -13.05
C ASN A 18 29.28 21.81 -12.24
N GLU A 19 28.51 22.86 -12.53
CA GLU A 19 27.22 23.12 -11.86
C GLU A 19 26.10 22.18 -12.35
N ASN A 20 26.06 21.89 -13.65
CA ASN A 20 25.06 20.99 -14.23
C ASN A 20 25.23 19.52 -13.79
N SER A 21 26.47 19.06 -13.57
CA SER A 21 26.73 17.70 -13.08
C SER A 21 26.32 17.48 -11.61
N LYS A 22 26.37 18.53 -10.78
CA LYS A 22 25.94 18.49 -9.36
C LYS A 22 24.42 18.57 -9.19
N LYS A 23 23.71 19.27 -10.08
CA LYS A 23 22.23 19.36 -10.04
C LYS A 23 21.56 18.04 -10.43
N GLN A 24 22.14 17.26 -11.34
CA GLN A 24 21.58 15.97 -11.74
C GLN A 24 21.88 14.84 -10.72
N LYS A 25 22.97 14.95 -9.95
CA LYS A 25 23.36 14.00 -8.89
C LYS A 25 22.75 14.27 -7.50
N LYS A 26 21.82 15.21 -7.36
CA LYS A 26 20.77 15.13 -6.31
C LYS A 26 19.72 14.05 -6.63
N SER A 27 20.05 13.18 -7.60
CA SER A 27 20.01 11.71 -7.55
C SER A 27 19.12 11.13 -6.46
N PHE A 28 17.93 10.72 -6.89
CA PHE A 28 17.15 9.54 -6.47
C PHE A 28 16.96 9.26 -4.97
N SER A 29 17.99 9.32 -4.14
CA SER A 29 17.96 9.23 -2.68
C SER A 29 17.07 10.29 -2.00
N GLU A 30 17.06 11.56 -2.44
CA GLU A 30 16.15 12.59 -1.91
C GLU A 30 14.70 12.35 -2.36
N ARG A 31 14.48 11.81 -3.56
CA ARG A 31 13.14 11.38 -4.02
C ARG A 31 12.67 10.08 -3.36
N LEU A 32 13.59 9.20 -2.94
CA LEU A 32 13.28 8.06 -2.06
C LEU A 32 12.94 8.51 -0.63
N GLN A 33 13.44 9.67 -0.17
CA GLN A 33 12.99 10.27 1.09
C GLN A 33 11.57 10.86 0.99
N LEU A 34 11.04 11.11 -0.21
CA LEU A 34 9.61 11.39 -0.41
C LEU A 34 8.75 10.11 -0.39
N PHE A 35 9.33 8.96 -0.72
CA PHE A 35 8.82 7.63 -0.36
C PHE A 35 9.20 7.22 1.08
N SER A 36 9.61 8.17 1.93
CA SER A 36 9.90 7.91 3.34
C SER A 36 8.64 7.37 4.01
N MET A 37 8.73 6.09 4.35
CA MET A 37 7.77 5.29 5.11
C MET A 37 7.35 5.92 6.45
N LYS A 38 7.84 7.12 6.80
CA LYS A 38 7.30 7.95 7.90
C LYS A 38 5.82 8.31 7.73
N TYR A 39 5.25 8.24 6.52
CA TYR A 39 3.85 8.60 6.27
C TYR A 39 2.85 7.44 6.23
N LEU A 40 3.28 6.17 6.32
CA LEU A 40 2.32 5.05 6.30
C LEU A 40 1.61 4.84 7.65
N ALA A 41 2.22 5.30 8.75
CA ALA A 41 1.57 5.38 10.04
C ALA A 41 1.14 6.82 10.25
N HIS A 42 -0.16 7.06 10.38
CA HIS A 42 -0.70 8.41 10.59
C HIS A 42 -0.21 9.04 11.92
N HIS A 43 0.24 8.22 12.87
CA HIS A 43 0.84 8.66 14.14
C HIS A 43 2.05 7.78 14.51
N PRO A 44 3.25 8.03 13.95
CA PRO A 44 4.42 7.19 14.21
C PRO A 44 4.99 7.34 15.62
N SER A 45 4.73 8.46 16.29
CA SER A 45 5.32 8.80 17.60
C SER A 45 4.33 8.69 18.77
N CYS A 46 3.06 8.33 18.53
CA CYS A 46 2.05 8.30 19.58
C CYS A 46 2.04 6.96 20.32
N LYS A 47 2.24 6.97 21.64
CA LYS A 47 2.22 5.76 22.50
C LYS A 47 0.91 4.95 22.40
N LYS A 48 -0.23 5.59 22.13
CA LYS A 48 -1.51 4.88 21.90
C LYS A 48 -1.48 4.02 20.63
N PHE A 49 -0.71 4.42 19.62
CA PHE A 49 -0.57 3.72 18.34
C PHE A 49 0.63 2.77 18.28
N ASP A 50 1.37 2.59 19.37
CA ASP A 50 2.50 1.64 19.44
C ASP A 50 2.05 0.19 19.14
N ASN A 51 0.77 -0.10 19.36
CA ASN A 51 0.17 -1.38 19.02
C ASN A 51 -0.19 -1.56 17.53
N HIS A 52 -0.11 -0.50 16.74
CA HIS A 52 -0.49 -0.45 15.33
C HIS A 52 0.73 -0.26 14.39
N ILE A 53 1.93 -0.14 14.96
CA ILE A 53 3.18 0.04 14.24
C ILE A 53 4.13 -1.15 14.47
N PHE A 54 4.86 -1.52 13.43
CA PHE A 54 6.05 -2.36 13.51
C PHE A 54 7.28 -1.46 13.35
N ARG A 55 8.26 -1.63 14.23
CA ARG A 55 9.54 -0.91 14.15
C ARG A 55 10.61 -1.84 13.61
N ILE A 56 11.13 -1.53 12.42
CA ILE A 56 12.25 -2.25 11.80
C ILE A 56 13.40 -1.25 11.68
N GLY A 57 14.29 -1.27 12.67
CA GLY A 57 15.36 -0.29 12.80
C GLY A 57 14.82 1.14 12.96
N LYS A 58 15.05 1.99 11.94
CA LYS A 58 14.58 3.38 11.88
C LYS A 58 13.23 3.55 11.16
N LEU A 59 12.66 2.47 10.62
CA LEU A 59 11.41 2.49 9.86
C LEU A 59 10.21 2.16 10.76
N PHE A 60 9.13 2.92 10.61
CA PHE A 60 7.85 2.71 11.28
C PHE A 60 6.81 2.28 10.24
N LEU A 61 6.27 1.07 10.39
CA LEU A 61 5.35 0.48 9.43
C LEU A 61 3.99 0.23 10.07
N CYS A 62 2.91 0.69 9.44
CA CYS A 62 1.57 0.36 9.91
C CYS A 62 1.28 -1.13 9.73
N VAL A 63 1.03 -1.85 10.83
CA VAL A 63 0.71 -3.28 10.87
C VAL A 63 -0.38 -3.60 9.85
N GLY A 64 -1.42 -2.76 9.76
CA GLY A 64 -2.52 -2.93 8.83
C GLY A 64 -2.10 -2.82 7.38
N CYS A 65 -1.48 -1.69 6.99
CA CYS A 65 -1.09 -1.42 5.60
C CYS A 65 -0.04 -2.42 5.13
N THR A 66 0.97 -2.71 5.96
CA THR A 66 2.02 -3.67 5.62
C THR A 66 1.45 -5.07 5.44
N SER A 67 0.53 -5.51 6.30
CA SER A 67 -0.09 -6.84 6.15
C SER A 67 -0.93 -6.94 4.89
N VAL A 68 -1.74 -5.92 4.56
CA VAL A 68 -2.52 -5.86 3.31
C VAL A 68 -1.58 -5.89 2.10
N PHE A 69 -0.51 -5.08 2.12
CA PHE A 69 0.45 -5.01 1.02
C PHE A 69 1.18 -6.35 0.82
N LEU A 70 1.65 -6.97 1.89
CA LEU A 70 2.29 -8.30 1.83
C LEU A 70 1.33 -9.36 1.28
N GLY A 71 0.07 -9.34 1.73
CA GLY A 71 -0.97 -10.23 1.21
C GLY A 71 -1.19 -10.06 -0.28
N PHE A 72 -1.32 -8.81 -0.72
CA PHE A 72 -1.47 -8.46 -2.13
C PHE A 72 -0.31 -8.97 -2.99
N ILE A 73 0.93 -8.62 -2.62
CA ILE A 73 2.13 -9.04 -3.34
C ILE A 73 2.26 -10.57 -3.35
N SER A 74 2.01 -11.23 -2.21
CA SER A 74 2.10 -12.69 -2.13
C SER A 74 1.16 -13.39 -3.10
N TYR A 75 -0.10 -12.93 -3.19
CA TYR A 75 -1.07 -13.48 -4.12
C TYR A 75 -0.68 -13.19 -5.56
N THR A 76 -0.25 -11.96 -5.87
CA THR A 76 0.20 -11.58 -7.21
C THR A 76 1.34 -12.47 -7.70
N VAL A 77 2.35 -12.72 -6.86
CA VAL A 77 3.46 -13.62 -7.20
C VAL A 77 2.98 -15.03 -7.47
N ILE A 78 2.10 -15.58 -6.61
CA ILE A 78 1.52 -16.92 -6.78
C ILE A 78 0.69 -17.00 -8.07
N PHE A 79 -0.14 -16.00 -8.33
CA PHE A 79 -1.01 -15.92 -9.49
C PHE A 79 -0.21 -15.93 -10.80
N PHE A 80 0.84 -15.10 -10.90
CA PHE A 80 1.69 -15.08 -12.09
C PHE A 80 2.56 -16.32 -12.23
N SER A 81 3.00 -16.92 -11.12
CA SER A 81 3.77 -18.18 -11.14
C SER A 81 2.93 -19.38 -11.62
N LEU A 82 1.64 -19.38 -11.32
CA LEU A 82 0.69 -20.45 -11.66
C LEU A 82 -0.39 -20.00 -12.65
N LEU A 83 -0.04 -19.06 -13.53
CA LEU A 83 -1.00 -18.37 -14.40
C LEU A 83 -1.85 -19.32 -15.24
N SER A 84 -1.24 -20.39 -15.78
CA SER A 84 -1.93 -21.40 -16.58
C SER A 84 -3.05 -22.10 -15.79
N SER A 85 -2.76 -22.50 -14.55
CA SER A 85 -3.72 -23.17 -13.67
C SER A 85 -4.87 -22.24 -13.29
N PHE A 86 -4.56 -21.00 -12.89
CA PHE A 86 -5.59 -20.04 -12.50
C PHE A 86 -6.48 -19.62 -13.67
N ARG A 87 -5.95 -19.52 -14.89
CA ARG A 87 -6.76 -19.25 -16.10
C ARG A 87 -7.77 -20.35 -16.37
N ARG A 88 -7.44 -21.61 -16.09
CA ARG A 88 -8.35 -22.75 -16.30
C ARG A 88 -9.48 -22.79 -15.27
N PHE A 89 -9.23 -22.31 -14.06
CA PHE A 89 -10.15 -22.44 -12.92
C PHE A 89 -10.45 -21.09 -12.26
N PRO A 90 -11.20 -20.18 -12.93
CA PRO A 90 -11.45 -18.83 -12.42
C PRO A 90 -12.30 -18.78 -11.14
N TYR A 91 -13.10 -19.82 -10.88
CA TYR A 91 -13.87 -19.93 -9.64
C TYR A 91 -12.95 -20.07 -8.41
N ILE A 92 -11.73 -20.59 -8.55
CA ILE A 92 -10.74 -20.65 -7.46
C ILE A 92 -10.29 -19.22 -7.12
N THR A 93 -9.92 -18.41 -8.12
CA THR A 93 -9.61 -16.99 -7.96
C THR A 93 -10.76 -16.26 -7.26
N GLY A 94 -12.00 -16.52 -7.70
CA GLY A 94 -13.21 -15.97 -7.09
C GLY A 94 -13.42 -16.36 -5.63
N ALA A 95 -13.24 -17.65 -5.31
CA ALA A 95 -13.35 -18.16 -3.95
C ALA A 95 -12.28 -17.54 -3.03
N ILE A 96 -11.04 -17.37 -3.50
CA ILE A 96 -9.97 -16.70 -2.74
C ILE A 96 -10.32 -15.23 -2.49
N ALA A 97 -10.84 -14.52 -3.50
CA ALA A 97 -11.27 -13.14 -3.34
C ALA A 97 -12.39 -13.00 -2.30
N ALA A 98 -13.43 -13.85 -2.41
CA ALA A 98 -14.54 -13.91 -1.47
C ALA A 98 -14.08 -14.26 -0.05
N PHE A 99 -13.18 -15.24 0.09
CA PHE A 99 -12.60 -15.61 1.38
C PHE A 99 -11.83 -14.45 2.01
N GLY A 100 -10.98 -13.76 1.25
CA GLY A 100 -10.21 -12.62 1.76
C GLY A 100 -11.08 -11.46 2.25
N VAL A 101 -12.13 -11.11 1.49
CA VAL A 101 -13.10 -10.09 1.90
C VAL A 101 -13.92 -10.56 3.10
N GLY A 102 -14.38 -11.82 3.11
CA GLY A 102 -15.12 -12.42 4.21
C GLY A 102 -14.33 -12.41 5.53
N MET A 103 -13.04 -12.75 5.47
CA MET A 103 -12.14 -12.66 6.63
C MET A 103 -11.98 -11.21 7.12
N ALA A 104 -11.93 -10.24 6.22
CA ALA A 104 -11.87 -8.82 6.57
C ALA A 104 -13.15 -8.34 7.27
N LEU A 105 -14.32 -8.78 6.81
CA LEU A 105 -15.60 -8.51 7.46
C LEU A 105 -15.66 -9.18 8.83
N MET A 106 -15.21 -10.44 8.94
CA MET A 106 -15.15 -11.17 10.21
C MET A 106 -14.28 -10.45 11.24
N GLN A 107 -13.20 -9.79 10.81
CA GLN A 107 -12.36 -8.95 11.69
C GLN A 107 -13.15 -7.81 12.35
N VAL A 108 -14.07 -7.18 11.62
CA VAL A 108 -14.89 -6.07 12.12
C VAL A 108 -15.79 -6.55 13.26
N PHE A 109 -16.38 -7.73 13.12
CA PHE A 109 -17.27 -8.31 14.13
C PHE A 109 -16.49 -8.85 15.34
N LEU A 110 -15.38 -9.56 15.12
CA LEU A 110 -14.63 -10.21 16.19
C LEU A 110 -13.76 -9.25 17.02
N LYS A 111 -13.40 -8.08 16.49
CA LYS A 111 -12.53 -7.08 17.14
C LYS A 111 -11.34 -7.73 17.87
N PRO A 112 -10.50 -8.53 17.18
CA PRO A 112 -9.46 -9.32 17.84
C PRO A 112 -8.49 -8.45 18.62
N LYS A 113 -8.22 -8.81 19.89
CA LYS A 113 -7.33 -8.06 20.77
C LYS A 113 -5.85 -8.22 20.40
N PHE A 114 -5.47 -9.39 19.90
CA PHE A 114 -4.09 -9.73 19.56
C PHE A 114 -3.62 -9.08 18.24
N LYS A 115 -2.43 -8.47 18.26
CA LYS A 115 -1.82 -7.81 17.10
C LYS A 115 -1.66 -8.74 15.90
N LEU A 116 -1.18 -9.97 16.14
CA LEU A 116 -0.96 -10.97 15.08
C LEU A 116 -2.25 -11.37 14.38
N PHE A 117 -3.35 -11.54 15.14
CA PHE A 117 -4.65 -11.82 14.53
C PHE A 117 -5.14 -10.64 13.68
N LYS A 118 -5.00 -9.40 14.17
CA LYS A 118 -5.32 -8.21 13.37
C LYS A 118 -4.51 -8.18 12.07
N ALA A 119 -3.21 -8.48 12.13
CA ALA A 119 -2.34 -8.58 10.96
C ALA A 119 -2.77 -9.69 10.01
N PHE A 120 -3.10 -10.88 10.53
CA PHE A 120 -3.57 -12.02 9.73
C PHE A 120 -4.85 -11.71 8.94
N PHE A 121 -5.87 -11.14 9.57
CA PHE A 121 -7.09 -10.74 8.85
C PHE A 121 -6.82 -9.71 7.76
N ARG A 122 -5.90 -8.77 8.03
CA ARG A 122 -5.47 -7.75 7.06
C ARG A 122 -4.66 -8.36 5.92
N PHE A 123 -3.86 -9.36 6.20
CA PHE A 123 -3.15 -10.14 5.20
C PHE A 123 -4.13 -10.90 4.30
N CYS A 124 -5.12 -11.59 4.87
CA CYS A 124 -6.18 -12.25 4.11
C CYS A 124 -6.96 -11.27 3.22
N LEU A 125 -7.25 -10.06 3.71
CA LEU A 125 -7.83 -9.00 2.89
C LEU A 125 -6.93 -8.64 1.71
N GLY A 126 -5.62 -8.47 1.95
CA GLY A 126 -4.64 -8.20 0.89
C GLY A 126 -4.63 -9.28 -0.19
N VAL A 127 -4.62 -10.56 0.22
CA VAL A 127 -4.74 -11.71 -0.69
C VAL A 127 -6.05 -11.63 -1.47
N GLY A 128 -7.17 -11.33 -0.81
CA GLY A 128 -8.47 -11.19 -1.44
C GLY A 128 -8.53 -10.06 -2.47
N LEU A 129 -7.92 -8.91 -2.18
CA LEU A 129 -7.81 -7.78 -3.11
C LEU A 129 -6.93 -8.14 -4.32
N GLY A 130 -5.83 -8.85 -4.11
CA GLY A 130 -5.00 -9.38 -5.20
C GLY A 130 -5.80 -10.32 -6.10
N ALA A 131 -6.56 -11.23 -5.51
CA ALA A 131 -7.45 -12.14 -6.22
C ALA A 131 -8.55 -11.41 -6.99
N TYR A 132 -9.12 -10.36 -6.41
CA TYR A 132 -10.11 -9.51 -7.06
C TYR A 132 -9.54 -8.80 -8.29
N ILE A 133 -8.33 -8.24 -8.21
CA ILE A 133 -7.66 -7.64 -9.38
C ILE A 133 -7.35 -8.71 -10.42
N ALA A 134 -6.91 -9.90 -10.01
CA ALA A 134 -6.67 -11.01 -10.91
C ALA A 134 -7.94 -11.46 -11.66
N LEU A 135 -9.12 -11.42 -11.03
CA LEU A 135 -10.39 -11.68 -11.73
C LEU A 135 -10.63 -10.69 -12.87
N ILE A 136 -10.35 -9.40 -12.67
CA ILE A 136 -10.48 -8.39 -13.72
C ILE A 136 -9.59 -8.75 -14.93
N VAL A 137 -8.35 -9.14 -14.66
CA VAL A 137 -7.39 -9.58 -15.70
C VAL A 137 -7.86 -10.88 -16.38
N GLN A 138 -8.46 -11.80 -15.65
CA GLN A 138 -8.99 -13.05 -16.21
C GLN A 138 -10.18 -12.80 -17.13
N VAL A 139 -11.10 -11.90 -16.77
CA VAL A 139 -12.27 -11.53 -17.58
C VAL A 139 -11.85 -11.02 -18.95
N SER A 140 -10.82 -10.18 -19.01
CA SER A 140 -10.33 -9.64 -20.30
C SER A 140 -9.70 -10.71 -21.21
N THR A 141 -9.21 -11.81 -20.64
CA THR A 141 -8.47 -12.85 -21.38
C THR A 141 -9.31 -14.09 -21.74
N ILE A 142 -10.44 -14.32 -21.06
CA ILE A 142 -11.30 -15.52 -21.21
C ILE A 142 -12.46 -15.31 -22.18
N SER A 143 -12.70 -14.09 -22.63
CA SER A 143 -13.71 -13.75 -23.66
C SER A 143 -13.60 -14.57 -24.96
N GLN A 144 -12.49 -15.29 -25.18
CA GLN A 144 -12.26 -16.16 -26.34
C GLN A 144 -12.66 -17.64 -26.17
N LEU A 145 -12.93 -18.15 -24.95
CA LEU A 145 -13.13 -19.60 -24.71
C LEU A 145 -14.59 -20.06 -24.48
N GLY A 146 -15.57 -19.15 -24.45
CA GLY A 146 -17.00 -19.48 -24.34
C GLY A 146 -17.77 -18.56 -23.40
N GLY A 147 -19.02 -18.23 -23.75
CA GLY A 147 -19.82 -17.20 -23.05
C GLY A 147 -20.20 -17.54 -21.59
N TYR A 148 -20.29 -18.83 -21.24
CA TYR A 148 -20.71 -19.26 -19.90
C TYR A 148 -19.68 -18.87 -18.80
N SER A 149 -18.37 -18.97 -19.10
CA SER A 149 -17.33 -18.58 -18.14
C SER A 149 -17.28 -17.08 -17.88
N MET A 150 -17.69 -16.25 -18.85
CA MET A 150 -17.71 -14.79 -18.70
C MET A 150 -18.84 -14.36 -17.74
N LEU A 151 -20.03 -14.93 -17.88
CA LEU A 151 -21.19 -14.56 -17.06
C LEU A 151 -20.95 -14.90 -15.57
N VAL A 152 -20.38 -16.07 -15.29
CA VAL A 152 -19.99 -16.48 -13.92
C VAL A 152 -18.94 -15.53 -13.33
N GLN A 153 -17.93 -15.12 -14.11
CA GLN A 153 -16.91 -14.18 -13.62
C GLN A 153 -17.47 -12.79 -13.36
N VAL A 154 -18.32 -12.26 -14.24
CA VAL A 154 -18.99 -10.97 -14.02
C VAL A 154 -19.88 -11.04 -12.79
N ALA A 155 -20.63 -12.12 -12.60
CA ALA A 155 -21.44 -12.32 -11.40
C ALA A 155 -20.59 -12.35 -10.13
N LEU A 156 -19.47 -13.09 -10.13
CA LEU A 156 -18.53 -13.11 -9.00
C LEU A 156 -17.93 -11.73 -8.71
N PHE A 157 -17.55 -10.99 -9.74
CA PHE A 157 -17.03 -9.63 -9.61
C PHE A 157 -18.06 -8.69 -8.98
N LEU A 158 -19.29 -8.67 -9.52
CA LEU A 158 -20.38 -7.84 -9.00
C LEU A 158 -20.77 -8.20 -7.56
N LEU A 159 -20.68 -9.48 -7.20
CA LEU A 159 -20.95 -9.95 -5.84
C LEU A 159 -19.91 -9.47 -4.81
N LEU A 160 -18.68 -9.17 -5.24
CA LEU A 160 -17.60 -8.72 -4.35
C LEU A 160 -17.61 -7.21 -4.09
N ILE A 161 -18.13 -6.40 -5.02
CA ILE A 161 -18.31 -4.95 -4.85
C ILE A 161 -19.00 -4.57 -3.53
N PRO A 162 -20.20 -5.12 -3.19
CA PRO A 162 -20.88 -4.75 -1.96
C PRO A 162 -20.09 -5.17 -0.71
N GLY A 163 -19.34 -6.27 -0.77
CA GLY A 163 -18.50 -6.72 0.35
C GLY A 163 -17.35 -5.75 0.63
N VAL A 164 -16.67 -5.28 -0.43
CA VAL A 164 -15.59 -4.28 -0.31
C VAL A 164 -16.15 -2.93 0.14
N TYR A 165 -17.29 -2.51 -0.42
CA TYR A 165 -17.96 -1.28 -0.02
C TYR A 165 -18.37 -1.31 1.45
N LEU A 166 -19.04 -2.37 1.89
CA LEU A 166 -19.46 -2.57 3.28
C LEU A 166 -18.26 -2.56 4.23
N TYR A 167 -17.17 -3.24 3.87
CA TYR A 167 -15.95 -3.22 4.67
C TYR A 167 -15.37 -1.80 4.82
N ASN A 168 -15.36 -1.00 3.75
CA ASN A 168 -14.87 0.38 3.80
C ASN A 168 -15.77 1.26 4.69
N VAL A 169 -17.09 1.14 4.56
CA VAL A 169 -18.06 1.89 5.39
C VAL A 169 -17.90 1.52 6.86
N LEU A 170 -17.89 0.23 7.20
CA LEU A 170 -17.76 -0.23 8.59
C LEU A 170 -16.42 0.15 9.23
N ARG A 171 -15.39 0.40 8.42
CA ARG A 171 -14.05 0.72 8.90
C ARG A 171 -13.72 2.21 8.92
N GLY A 172 -14.44 3.04 8.16
CA GLY A 172 -14.17 4.47 8.00
C GLY A 172 -14.10 5.23 9.33
N ASP A 173 -14.96 4.88 10.29
CA ASP A 173 -15.10 5.65 11.54
C ASP A 173 -14.11 5.22 12.64
N SER A 174 -13.59 3.99 12.57
CA SER A 174 -12.76 3.41 13.64
C SER A 174 -11.45 4.17 13.90
N PRO A 175 -10.68 4.62 12.90
CA PRO A 175 -9.44 5.36 13.14
C PRO A 175 -9.68 6.74 13.76
N TYR A 176 -10.79 7.40 13.38
CA TYR A 176 -11.12 8.73 13.86
C TYR A 176 -11.54 8.70 15.34
N LEU A 177 -12.38 7.74 15.73
CA LEU A 177 -12.79 7.55 17.13
C LEU A 177 -11.61 7.23 18.06
N GLU A 178 -10.64 6.46 17.59
CA GLU A 178 -9.44 6.12 18.37
C GLU A 178 -8.56 7.37 18.57
N CYS A 179 -8.54 8.28 17.60
CA CYS A 179 -7.86 9.58 17.67
C CYS A 179 -8.59 10.58 18.58
N GLU A 180 -9.92 10.68 18.50
CA GLU A 180 -10.73 11.58 19.33
C GLU A 180 -10.62 11.26 20.83
N SER A 181 -10.39 10.00 21.17
CA SER A 181 -10.12 9.57 22.55
C SER A 181 -8.75 10.00 23.08
N CYS A 182 -7.88 10.59 22.27
CA CYS A 182 -6.53 11.01 22.68
C CYS A 182 -6.61 12.23 23.61
N SER A 183 -5.93 12.17 24.76
CA SER A 183 -5.90 13.26 25.75
C SER A 183 -5.13 14.50 25.26
N VAL A 184 -4.31 14.34 24.22
CA VAL A 184 -3.66 15.45 23.53
C VAL A 184 -4.68 15.99 22.53
N LYS A 185 -5.54 16.91 22.98
CA LYS A 185 -6.47 17.63 22.09
C LYS A 185 -5.66 18.42 21.06
N LEU A 186 -5.88 18.09 19.80
CA LEU A 186 -5.21 18.62 18.62
C LEU A 186 -5.70 20.05 18.36
N GLU A 187 -4.83 21.05 18.45
CA GLU A 187 -5.08 22.35 17.82
C GLU A 187 -4.40 22.46 16.44
N GLU A 188 -3.47 21.58 16.09
CA GLU A 188 -2.84 21.61 14.77
C GLU A 188 -2.32 20.24 14.33
N SER A 189 -2.36 20.00 13.02
CA SER A 189 -2.18 18.75 12.26
C SER A 189 -0.84 17.99 12.42
N THR A 190 -0.05 18.31 13.43
CA THR A 190 1.24 17.69 13.71
C THR A 190 1.22 17.17 15.14
N CYS A 191 1.06 15.85 15.29
CA CYS A 191 1.50 15.15 16.50
C CYS A 191 3.03 15.23 16.58
N ASP A 192 3.56 16.40 16.92
CA ASP A 192 4.97 16.57 17.20
C ASP A 192 5.18 16.18 18.65
N TYR A 193 5.49 14.91 18.88
CA TYR A 193 6.03 14.49 20.16
C TYR A 193 7.48 14.97 20.17
N SER A 194 7.68 16.25 20.53
CA SER A 194 9.01 16.77 20.86
C SER A 194 9.58 15.86 21.93
N ILE A 195 10.71 15.24 21.58
CA ILE A 195 11.42 14.31 22.43
C ILE A 195 12.02 15.13 23.57
N ASP A 196 11.33 15.18 24.71
CA ASP A 196 11.98 15.46 25.99
C ASP A 196 12.74 14.20 26.39
N SER A 197 13.98 14.07 25.92
CA SER A 197 15.00 13.17 26.45
C SER A 197 16.35 13.84 26.45
#